data_AF-F2GAH3-F1
#
_entry.id   AF-F2GAH3-F1
#
_cell.length_a   1.000
_cell.length_b   1.000
_cell.length_c   1.000
_cell.angle_alpha   90.00
_cell.angle_beta   90.00
_cell.angle_gamma   90.00
#
_symmetry.space_group_name_H-M   'P 1'
#
loop_
_entity.id
_entity.type
_entity.pdbx_description
1 polymer ?
#
loop_
_entity_poly.entity_id
_entity_poly.type
_entity_poly.pdbx_seq_one_letter_code
_entity_poly.pdbx_strand_id
1 'polypeptide(L)'
;MEKSIYNDAFYDLQCKESYESALVVLALLRQKLGVKIQQNSIIDFGCGVGSWLAAAKEVGFKHVCGTDGEYVPRDRLMIKQDEFLPNDLSIPSRANIPGEKFDLAMSLEVAEHLPEEVASDFVTKLTSTSDIVLFSAAIPYQGGHGHINENWLEYWARFFREQEFIPVDLLRADIWYDSRVCWWYKQNCMLFVRNKVLELLPANTLVNPILSVIHPEQFLVAEHRESVHKNYSLGADKWYFRELLSKDQKLKRSYGSEHALK
;
A
#
# COMPACT_ATOMS: atom_id res chain seq x y z
N MET A 1 -0.54 -1.48 -31.31
CA MET A 1 0.56 -2.12 -30.57
C MET A 1 0.84 -1.27 -29.35
N GLU A 2 0.14 -1.52 -28.25
CA GLU A 2 0.50 -0.93 -26.96
C GLU A 2 1.88 -1.46 -26.57
N LYS A 3 2.85 -0.55 -26.44
CA LYS A 3 4.14 -0.90 -25.86
C LYS A 3 3.88 -1.31 -24.42
N SER A 4 4.33 -2.52 -24.04
CA SER A 4 4.34 -2.98 -22.65
C SER A 4 4.85 -1.85 -21.75
N ILE A 5 3.94 -1.32 -20.95
CA ILE A 5 4.15 -0.19 -20.04
C ILE A 5 5.13 -0.58 -18.92
N TYR A 6 5.24 -1.87 -18.64
CA TYR A 6 6.13 -2.44 -17.64
C TYR A 6 7.37 -3.03 -18.34
N ASN A 7 8.55 -2.55 -17.98
CA ASN A 7 9.84 -3.03 -18.50
C ASN A 7 10.63 -3.77 -17.41
N ASP A 8 11.70 -4.45 -17.81
CA ASP A 8 12.47 -5.33 -16.92
C ASP A 8 13.04 -4.62 -15.69
N ALA A 9 13.58 -3.41 -15.87
CA ALA A 9 14.16 -2.62 -14.79
C ALA A 9 13.10 -2.10 -13.80
N PHE A 10 11.89 -1.80 -14.29
CA PHE A 10 10.76 -1.44 -13.45
C PHE A 10 10.39 -2.60 -12.52
N TYR A 11 10.26 -3.82 -13.07
CA TYR A 11 9.99 -5.00 -12.25
C TYR A 11 11.09 -5.23 -11.22
N ASP A 12 12.37 -5.18 -11.59
CA ASP A 12 13.47 -5.53 -10.69
C ASP A 12 13.58 -4.55 -9.50
N LEU A 13 13.46 -3.24 -9.75
CA LEU A 13 13.54 -2.22 -8.69
C LEU A 13 12.29 -2.22 -7.80
N GLN A 14 11.10 -2.22 -8.41
CA GLN A 14 9.83 -2.26 -7.68
C GLN A 14 9.74 -3.51 -6.82
N CYS A 15 10.11 -4.67 -7.38
CA CYS A 15 10.12 -5.94 -6.69
C CYS A 15 10.96 -5.90 -5.40
N LYS A 16 12.16 -5.31 -5.46
CA LYS A 16 13.04 -5.20 -4.30
C LYS A 16 12.44 -4.29 -3.22
N GLU A 17 12.05 -3.07 -3.58
CA GLU A 17 11.52 -2.08 -2.62
C GLU A 17 10.20 -2.54 -1.98
N SER A 18 9.32 -3.17 -2.78
CA SER A 18 8.09 -3.78 -2.29
C SER A 18 8.36 -4.95 -1.36
N TYR A 19 9.29 -5.85 -1.70
CA TYR A 19 9.65 -6.98 -0.84
C TYR A 19 10.25 -6.53 0.51
N GLU A 20 11.20 -5.59 0.51
CA GLU A 20 11.79 -5.06 1.74
C GLU A 20 10.75 -4.36 2.63
N SER A 21 9.85 -3.59 2.02
CA SER A 21 8.71 -2.97 2.72
C SER A 21 7.77 -4.03 3.30
N ALA A 22 7.44 -5.05 2.52
CA ALA A 22 6.52 -6.12 2.89
C ALA A 22 7.02 -6.92 4.09
N LEU A 23 8.32 -7.21 4.16
CA LEU A 23 8.90 -7.89 5.32
C LEU A 23 8.65 -7.13 6.62
N VAL A 24 8.85 -5.82 6.62
CA VAL A 24 8.61 -4.98 7.81
C VAL A 24 7.13 -4.85 8.11
N VAL A 25 6.32 -4.51 7.11
CA VAL A 25 4.89 -4.23 7.28
C VAL A 25 4.14 -5.50 7.71
N LEU A 26 4.37 -6.63 7.04
CA LEU A 26 3.67 -7.88 7.35
C LEU A 26 4.15 -8.49 8.68
N ALA A 27 5.45 -8.39 9.02
CA ALA A 27 5.92 -8.85 10.34
C ALA A 27 5.28 -8.02 11.48
N LEU A 28 5.26 -6.70 11.32
CA LEU A 28 4.61 -5.81 12.28
C LEU A 28 3.10 -6.07 12.37
N LEU A 29 2.43 -6.19 11.22
CA LEU A 29 1.01 -6.52 11.16
C LEU A 29 0.71 -7.79 11.95
N ARG A 30 1.51 -8.84 11.76
CA ARG A 30 1.33 -10.12 12.46
C ARG A 30 1.47 -9.98 13.96
N GLN A 31 2.48 -9.24 14.39
CA GLN A 31 2.69 -8.91 15.79
C GLN A 31 1.50 -8.15 16.37
N LYS A 32 0.97 -7.16 15.65
CA LYS A 32 -0.12 -6.28 16.10
C LYS A 32 -1.47 -6.99 16.12
N LEU A 33 -1.78 -7.83 15.14
CA LEU A 33 -3.01 -8.65 15.15
C LEU A 33 -2.99 -9.69 16.29
N GLY A 34 -1.79 -10.11 16.71
CA GLY A 34 -1.60 -10.99 17.85
C GLY A 34 -2.10 -12.42 17.61
N VAL A 35 -2.18 -13.20 18.69
CA VAL A 35 -2.44 -14.65 18.63
C VAL A 35 -3.93 -15.02 18.60
N LYS A 36 -4.83 -14.06 18.86
CA LYS A 36 -6.29 -14.29 18.86
C LYS A 36 -6.87 -14.36 17.45
N ILE A 37 -6.13 -13.84 16.47
CA ILE A 37 -6.52 -13.79 15.06
C ILE A 37 -5.68 -14.83 14.35
N GLN A 38 -6.32 -15.69 13.57
CA GLN A 38 -5.63 -16.64 12.71
C GLN A 38 -4.96 -15.88 11.56
N GLN A 39 -3.75 -16.28 11.18
CA GLN A 39 -2.94 -15.59 10.17
C GLN A 39 -2.14 -16.60 9.33
N ASN A 40 -2.83 -17.59 8.75
CA ASN A 40 -2.22 -18.66 7.95
C ASN A 40 -2.32 -18.40 6.46
N SER A 41 -3.39 -17.74 6.00
CA SER A 41 -3.65 -17.52 4.57
C SER A 41 -3.75 -16.04 4.21
N ILE A 42 -3.15 -15.66 3.08
CA ILE A 42 -3.20 -14.30 2.53
C ILE A 42 -3.52 -14.33 1.04
N ILE A 43 -4.40 -13.44 0.59
CA ILE A 43 -4.62 -13.13 -0.82
C ILE A 43 -4.20 -11.70 -1.14
N ASP A 44 -3.49 -11.50 -2.24
CA ASP A 44 -3.01 -10.19 -2.71
C ASP A 44 -3.58 -9.84 -4.09
N PHE A 45 -4.37 -8.77 -4.15
CA PHE A 45 -4.97 -8.24 -5.37
C PHE A 45 -4.09 -7.16 -5.97
N GLY A 46 -3.65 -7.37 -7.21
CA GLY A 46 -2.64 -6.57 -7.87
C GLY A 46 -1.23 -6.94 -7.40
N CYS A 47 -0.98 -8.25 -7.23
CA CYS A 47 0.25 -8.75 -6.61
C CYS A 47 1.52 -8.55 -7.47
N GLY A 48 1.39 -8.14 -8.73
CA GLY A 48 2.46 -8.08 -9.71
C GLY A 48 3.18 -9.42 -9.81
N VAL A 49 4.50 -9.40 -9.60
CA VAL A 49 5.33 -10.62 -9.56
C VAL A 49 5.27 -11.37 -8.22
N GLY A 50 4.42 -10.96 -7.29
CA GLY A 50 4.21 -11.63 -5.99
C GLY A 50 5.24 -11.28 -4.92
N SER A 51 5.87 -10.10 -4.97
CA SER A 51 6.92 -9.69 -4.02
C SER A 51 6.42 -9.62 -2.57
N TRP A 52 5.24 -9.06 -2.35
CA TRP A 52 4.60 -9.03 -1.03
C TRP A 52 4.25 -10.44 -0.52
N LEU A 53 3.82 -11.34 -1.40
CA LEU A 53 3.48 -12.72 -1.04
C LEU A 53 4.73 -13.57 -0.74
N ALA A 54 5.85 -13.32 -1.43
CA ALA A 54 7.13 -13.93 -1.09
C ALA A 54 7.57 -13.54 0.32
N ALA A 55 7.50 -12.24 0.65
CA ALA A 55 7.75 -11.77 2.02
C ALA A 55 6.73 -12.34 3.03
N ALA A 56 5.45 -12.48 2.65
CA ALA A 56 4.42 -13.08 3.49
C ALA A 56 4.79 -14.50 3.93
N LYS A 57 5.32 -15.32 3.02
CA LYS A 57 5.81 -16.67 3.36
C LYS A 57 6.92 -16.63 4.40
N GLU A 58 7.89 -15.73 4.23
CA GLU A 58 9.02 -15.60 5.16
C GLU A 58 8.58 -15.19 6.57
N VAL A 59 7.58 -14.31 6.68
CA VAL A 59 7.05 -13.91 7.99
C VAL A 59 6.05 -14.91 8.58
N GLY A 60 5.74 -16.00 7.85
CA GLY A 60 5.04 -17.18 8.37
C GLY A 60 3.63 -17.44 7.84
N PHE A 61 3.18 -16.78 6.77
CA PHE A 61 1.97 -17.19 6.05
C PHE A 61 2.23 -18.51 5.31
N LYS A 62 1.32 -19.48 5.46
CA LYS A 62 1.47 -20.83 4.91
C LYS A 62 0.83 -20.99 3.54
N HIS A 63 -0.26 -20.25 3.32
CA HIS A 63 -1.04 -20.29 2.09
C HIS A 63 -1.09 -18.89 1.51
N VAL A 64 -0.53 -18.71 0.32
CA VAL A 64 -0.57 -17.43 -0.38
C VAL A 64 -1.29 -17.60 -1.70
N CYS A 65 -2.03 -16.58 -2.11
CA CYS A 65 -2.65 -16.50 -3.43
C CYS A 65 -2.45 -15.08 -3.96
N GLY A 66 -1.83 -14.95 -5.13
CA GLY A 66 -1.70 -13.68 -5.84
C GLY A 66 -2.69 -13.61 -6.98
N THR A 67 -3.28 -12.45 -7.21
CA THR A 67 -4.05 -12.20 -8.42
C THR A 67 -3.64 -10.90 -9.07
N ASP A 68 -3.45 -10.94 -10.39
CA ASP A 68 -3.09 -9.78 -11.23
C ASP A 68 -3.42 -10.11 -12.69
N GLY A 69 -3.21 -9.19 -13.63
CA GLY A 69 -3.49 -9.39 -15.04
C GLY A 69 -2.64 -10.48 -15.71
N GLU A 70 -3.12 -10.97 -16.87
CA GLU A 70 -2.41 -11.96 -17.69
C GLU A 70 -1.06 -11.43 -18.23
N TYR A 71 -0.85 -10.11 -18.20
CA TYR A 71 0.40 -9.48 -18.62
C TYR A 71 1.58 -9.76 -17.67
N VAL A 72 1.34 -10.28 -16.46
CA VAL A 72 2.43 -10.57 -15.50
C VAL A 72 3.31 -11.71 -16.03
N PRO A 73 4.63 -11.49 -16.18
CA PRO A 73 5.55 -12.50 -16.68
C PRO A 73 5.71 -13.67 -15.68
N ARG A 74 5.24 -14.86 -16.05
CA ARG A 74 5.19 -16.07 -15.19
C ARG A 74 6.55 -16.58 -14.75
N ASP A 75 7.59 -16.31 -15.54
CA ASP A 75 8.98 -16.67 -15.27
C ASP A 75 9.66 -15.72 -14.26
N ARG A 76 9.03 -14.59 -13.93
CA ARG A 76 9.50 -13.64 -12.92
C ARG A 76 8.76 -13.75 -11.58
N LEU A 77 7.76 -14.62 -11.47
CA LEU A 77 7.02 -14.79 -10.23
C LEU A 77 7.96 -15.19 -9.09
N MET A 78 7.85 -14.48 -7.96
CA MET A 78 8.54 -14.81 -6.70
C MET A 78 7.76 -15.83 -5.86
N ILE A 79 6.55 -16.16 -6.30
CA ILE A 79 5.70 -17.21 -5.77
C ILE A 79 5.62 -18.35 -6.80
N LYS A 80 5.10 -19.50 -6.38
CA LYS A 80 4.89 -20.60 -7.33
C LYS A 80 3.80 -20.21 -8.33
N GLN A 81 3.89 -20.75 -9.55
CA GLN A 81 2.91 -20.45 -10.60
C GLN A 81 1.48 -20.87 -10.23
N ASP A 82 1.31 -21.93 -9.43
CA ASP A 82 0.01 -22.40 -8.93
C ASP A 82 -0.54 -21.56 -7.77
N GLU A 83 0.25 -20.62 -7.23
CA GLU A 83 -0.17 -19.63 -6.24
C GLU A 83 -0.56 -18.30 -6.90
N PHE A 84 -0.47 -18.19 -8.23
CA PHE A 84 -0.88 -17.01 -9.00
C PHE A 84 -2.15 -17.31 -9.83
N LEU A 85 -3.13 -16.40 -9.78
CA LEU A 85 -4.35 -16.46 -10.56
C LEU A 85 -4.46 -15.23 -11.49
N PRO A 86 -4.45 -15.41 -12.82
CA PRO A 86 -4.71 -14.30 -13.72
C PRO A 86 -6.15 -13.83 -13.62
N ASN A 87 -6.35 -12.56 -13.32
CA ASN A 87 -7.64 -11.91 -13.37
C ASN A 87 -7.50 -10.48 -13.87
N ASP A 88 -8.49 -10.05 -14.64
CA ASP A 88 -8.66 -8.64 -14.97
C ASP A 88 -9.37 -7.94 -13.80
N LEU A 89 -8.60 -7.21 -13.00
CA LEU A 89 -9.10 -6.47 -11.84
C LEU A 89 -9.96 -5.25 -12.23
N SER A 90 -9.93 -4.83 -13.50
CA SER A 90 -10.88 -3.83 -14.02
C SER A 90 -12.29 -4.40 -14.21
N ILE A 91 -12.47 -5.72 -14.01
CA ILE A 91 -13.79 -6.37 -14.00
C ILE A 91 -13.91 -7.26 -12.75
N PRO A 92 -13.98 -6.69 -11.53
CA PRO A 92 -13.90 -7.44 -10.27
C PRO A 92 -14.93 -8.58 -10.16
N SER A 93 -16.12 -8.40 -10.74
CA SER A 93 -17.18 -9.42 -10.78
C SER A 93 -16.76 -10.72 -11.46
N ARG A 94 -15.81 -10.66 -12.41
CA ARG A 94 -15.26 -11.83 -13.14
C ARG A 94 -14.00 -12.41 -12.50
N ALA A 95 -13.42 -11.74 -11.51
CA ALA A 95 -12.22 -12.23 -10.84
C ALA A 95 -12.52 -13.58 -10.16
N ASN A 96 -11.83 -14.61 -10.63
CA ASN A 96 -11.84 -15.96 -10.11
C ASN A 96 -10.95 -16.02 -8.86
N ILE A 97 -11.57 -16.33 -7.73
CA ILE A 97 -10.92 -16.39 -6.42
C ILE A 97 -11.19 -17.78 -5.82
N PRO A 98 -10.26 -18.37 -5.06
CA PRO A 98 -10.51 -19.61 -4.34
C PRO A 98 -11.75 -19.53 -3.44
N GLY A 99 -12.46 -20.65 -3.28
CA GLY A 99 -13.78 -20.68 -2.64
C GLY A 99 -13.79 -20.46 -1.12
N GLU A 100 -12.64 -20.54 -0.46
CA GLU A 100 -12.51 -20.28 0.99
C GLU A 100 -12.05 -18.85 1.24
N LYS A 101 -12.54 -18.24 2.33
CA LYS A 101 -12.01 -16.95 2.80
C LYS A 101 -10.57 -17.11 3.27
N PHE A 102 -9.77 -16.09 2.98
CA PHE A 102 -8.42 -15.95 3.50
C PHE A 102 -8.46 -15.28 4.88
N ASP A 103 -7.43 -15.53 5.70
CA ASP A 103 -7.27 -14.86 6.99
C ASP A 103 -6.97 -13.36 6.79
N LEU A 104 -6.32 -13.00 5.68
CA LEU A 104 -6.00 -11.63 5.28
C LEU A 104 -6.21 -11.46 3.77
N ALA A 105 -6.92 -10.42 3.36
CA ALA A 105 -6.87 -9.93 1.98
C ALA A 105 -6.03 -8.65 1.92
N MET A 106 -5.40 -8.40 0.79
CA MET A 106 -4.52 -7.27 0.61
C MET A 106 -4.67 -6.68 -0.80
N SER A 107 -4.51 -5.36 -0.90
CA SER A 107 -4.41 -4.63 -2.16
C SER A 107 -3.66 -3.34 -1.88
N LEU A 108 -2.43 -3.22 -2.37
CA LEU A 108 -1.53 -2.11 -2.03
C LEU A 108 -1.02 -1.39 -3.27
N GLU A 109 -1.44 -0.14 -3.45
CA GLU A 109 -1.09 0.71 -4.62
C GLU A 109 -1.56 0.07 -5.94
N VAL A 110 -2.86 -0.26 -5.99
CA VAL A 110 -3.51 -0.97 -7.10
C VAL A 110 -4.79 -0.26 -7.54
N ALA A 111 -5.62 0.16 -6.58
CA ALA A 111 -6.95 0.68 -6.86
C ALA A 111 -6.92 1.99 -7.68
N GLU A 112 -5.84 2.77 -7.57
CA GLU A 112 -5.60 3.99 -8.35
C GLU A 112 -5.37 3.74 -9.85
N HIS A 113 -5.06 2.52 -10.24
CA HIS A 113 -4.92 2.10 -11.64
C HIS A 113 -6.26 1.63 -12.25
N LEU A 114 -7.27 1.41 -11.41
CA LEU A 114 -8.56 0.91 -11.84
C LEU A 114 -9.52 2.07 -12.17
N PRO A 115 -10.39 1.92 -13.17
CA PRO A 115 -11.41 2.92 -13.46
C PRO A 115 -12.28 3.24 -12.23
N GLU A 116 -12.69 4.50 -12.07
CA GLU A 116 -13.47 4.93 -10.91
C GLU A 116 -14.78 4.14 -10.77
N GLU A 117 -15.41 3.83 -11.90
CA GLU A 117 -16.68 3.11 -11.96
C GLU A 117 -16.64 1.72 -11.34
N VAL A 118 -15.46 1.11 -11.20
CA VAL A 118 -15.31 -0.22 -10.59
C VAL A 118 -14.86 -0.20 -9.14
N ALA A 119 -14.65 0.98 -8.55
CA ALA A 119 -14.14 1.12 -7.18
C ALA A 119 -14.99 0.39 -6.14
N SER A 120 -16.33 0.51 -6.22
CA SER A 120 -17.25 -0.18 -5.30
C SER A 120 -17.20 -1.70 -5.46
N ASP A 121 -17.22 -2.19 -6.69
CA ASP A 121 -17.17 -3.62 -7.01
C ASP A 121 -15.82 -4.23 -6.58
N PHE A 122 -14.73 -3.48 -6.72
CA PHE A 122 -13.41 -3.89 -6.30
C PHE A 122 -13.34 -4.05 -4.77
N VAL A 123 -13.82 -3.07 -4.01
CA VAL A 123 -13.88 -3.16 -2.53
C VAL A 123 -14.84 -4.27 -2.08
N THR A 124 -15.96 -4.46 -2.77
CA THR A 124 -16.89 -5.58 -2.52
C THR A 124 -16.19 -6.92 -2.73
N LYS A 125 -15.38 -7.05 -3.80
CA LYS A 125 -14.59 -8.25 -4.04
C LYS A 125 -13.58 -8.47 -2.91
N LEU A 126 -12.78 -7.49 -2.52
CA LEU A 126 -11.81 -7.61 -1.42
C LEU A 126 -12.49 -8.10 -0.13
N THR A 127 -13.56 -7.44 0.29
CA THR A 127 -14.28 -7.73 1.54
C THR A 127 -15.05 -9.05 1.53
N SER A 128 -15.33 -9.60 0.34
CA SER A 128 -15.87 -10.96 0.20
C SER A 128 -14.82 -12.05 0.50
N THR A 129 -13.53 -11.73 0.36
CA THR A 129 -12.42 -12.71 0.49
C THR A 129 -11.80 -12.81 1.87
N SER A 130 -11.96 -11.78 2.71
CA SER A 130 -11.47 -11.80 4.10
C SER A 130 -12.30 -10.87 4.97
N ASP A 131 -12.28 -11.11 6.28
CA ASP A 131 -12.82 -10.19 7.29
C ASP A 131 -11.78 -9.15 7.77
N ILE A 132 -10.54 -9.24 7.27
CA ILE A 132 -9.43 -8.31 7.49
C ILE A 132 -8.81 -7.97 6.13
N VAL A 133 -8.82 -6.69 5.76
CA VAL A 133 -8.25 -6.21 4.50
C VAL A 133 -7.14 -5.20 4.80
N LEU A 134 -5.92 -5.45 4.35
CA LEU A 134 -4.85 -4.46 4.32
C LEU A 134 -4.91 -3.71 2.98
N PHE A 135 -5.21 -2.42 3.00
CA PHE A 135 -5.48 -1.65 1.81
C PHE A 135 -4.59 -0.40 1.73
N SER A 136 -4.19 -0.04 0.51
CA SER A 136 -3.64 1.27 0.19
C SER A 136 -3.97 1.65 -1.25
N ALA A 137 -4.05 2.95 -1.50
CA ALA A 137 -4.22 3.51 -2.83
C ALA A 137 -3.62 4.91 -2.86
N ALA A 138 -3.11 5.32 -4.02
CA ALA A 138 -2.55 6.64 -4.23
C ALA A 138 -3.56 7.77 -3.96
N ILE A 139 -3.14 8.75 -3.17
CA ILE A 139 -3.89 10.00 -2.95
C ILE A 139 -3.75 10.97 -4.13
N PRO A 140 -4.60 11.99 -4.26
CA PRO A 140 -4.43 13.02 -5.29
C PRO A 140 -3.04 13.65 -5.26
N TYR A 141 -2.44 13.81 -6.44
CA TYR A 141 -1.09 14.34 -6.66
C TYR A 141 0.04 13.44 -6.14
N GLN A 142 -0.27 12.21 -5.73
CA GLN A 142 0.73 11.19 -5.46
C GLN A 142 1.56 10.87 -6.71
N GLY A 143 0.91 10.88 -7.87
CA GLY A 143 1.45 10.48 -9.16
C GLY A 143 2.02 9.06 -9.14
N GLY A 144 2.46 8.63 -10.31
CA GLY A 144 2.94 7.28 -10.53
C GLY A 144 2.58 6.85 -11.93
N HIS A 145 3.09 5.70 -12.36
CA HIS A 145 2.91 5.28 -13.73
C HIS A 145 1.51 4.71 -13.94
N GLY A 146 0.68 5.31 -14.80
CA GLY A 146 -0.63 4.77 -15.14
C GLY A 146 -1.69 4.92 -14.03
N HIS A 147 -1.53 5.92 -13.16
CA HIS A 147 -2.57 6.27 -12.18
C HIS A 147 -3.70 7.02 -12.91
N ILE A 148 -4.93 6.56 -12.75
CA ILE A 148 -6.13 7.15 -13.36
C ILE A 148 -7.22 7.49 -12.34
N ASN A 149 -7.08 7.00 -11.11
CA ASN A 149 -8.09 7.08 -10.05
C ASN A 149 -7.44 7.38 -8.68
N GLU A 150 -6.61 8.41 -8.63
CA GLU A 150 -6.04 8.88 -7.36
C GLU A 150 -7.13 9.50 -6.49
N ASN A 151 -7.33 8.95 -5.30
CA ASN A 151 -8.44 9.33 -4.44
C ASN A 151 -8.05 9.26 -2.96
N TRP A 152 -8.66 10.14 -2.16
CA TRP A 152 -8.42 10.17 -0.72
C TRP A 152 -8.82 8.86 -0.05
N LEU A 153 -8.16 8.47 1.04
CA LEU A 153 -8.52 7.24 1.75
C LEU A 153 -9.97 7.29 2.29
N GLU A 154 -10.50 8.48 2.56
CA GLU A 154 -11.91 8.73 2.88
C GLU A 154 -12.86 8.23 1.78
N TYR A 155 -12.50 8.44 0.50
CA TYR A 155 -13.26 7.96 -0.64
C TYR A 155 -13.33 6.43 -0.63
N TRP A 156 -12.20 5.75 -0.45
CA TRP A 156 -12.15 4.29 -0.41
C TRP A 156 -12.87 3.73 0.84
N ALA A 157 -12.68 4.38 1.98
CA ALA A 157 -13.27 3.98 3.25
C ALA A 157 -14.81 4.03 3.23
N ARG A 158 -15.45 4.82 2.35
CA ARG A 158 -16.91 4.81 2.21
C ARG A 158 -17.42 3.46 1.72
N PHE A 159 -16.76 2.87 0.73
CA PHE A 159 -17.13 1.56 0.17
C PHE A 159 -16.87 0.43 1.17
N PHE A 160 -15.79 0.51 1.94
CA PHE A 160 -15.54 -0.45 3.03
C PHE A 160 -16.65 -0.39 4.09
N ARG A 161 -17.12 0.81 4.46
CA ARG A 161 -18.22 0.98 5.41
C ARG A 161 -19.54 0.41 4.89
N GLU A 162 -19.82 0.53 3.59
CA GLU A 162 -20.98 -0.11 2.95
C GLU A 162 -20.94 -1.65 3.08
N GLN A 163 -19.74 -2.24 3.21
CA GLN A 163 -19.52 -3.67 3.43
C GLN A 163 -19.39 -4.06 4.92
N GLU A 164 -19.68 -3.12 5.84
CA GLU A 164 -19.54 -3.27 7.30
C GLU A 164 -18.08 -3.42 7.80
N PHE A 165 -17.14 -2.80 7.10
CA PHE A 165 -15.75 -2.71 7.51
C PHE A 165 -15.43 -1.32 8.06
N ILE A 166 -14.62 -1.30 9.12
CA ILE A 166 -14.20 -0.07 9.79
C ILE A 166 -12.67 0.08 9.64
N PRO A 167 -12.18 1.29 9.33
CA PRO A 167 -10.74 1.55 9.26
C PRO A 167 -10.08 1.51 10.64
N VAL A 168 -8.91 0.90 10.69
CA VAL A 168 -8.07 0.73 11.87
C VAL A 168 -6.60 0.93 11.49
N ASP A 169 -5.91 1.81 12.22
CA ASP A 169 -4.49 2.04 11.99
C ASP A 169 -3.65 1.32 13.06
N LEU A 170 -2.99 0.24 12.65
CA LEU A 170 -2.06 -0.53 13.48
C LEU A 170 -0.59 -0.32 13.08
N LEU A 171 -0.34 0.41 12.01
CA LEU A 171 0.93 0.31 11.27
C LEU A 171 1.64 1.66 11.19
N ARG A 172 0.94 2.70 10.73
CA ARG A 172 1.62 3.89 10.18
C ARG A 172 2.49 4.59 11.21
N ALA A 173 2.02 4.70 12.46
CA ALA A 173 2.79 5.29 13.54
C ALA A 173 4.14 4.60 13.80
N ASP A 174 4.18 3.27 13.70
CA ASP A 174 5.38 2.47 13.97
C ASP A 174 6.32 2.40 12.76
N ILE A 175 5.80 2.47 11.53
CA ILE A 175 6.62 2.41 10.31
C ILE A 175 7.00 3.79 9.75
N TRP A 176 6.45 4.89 10.28
CA TRP A 176 6.59 6.24 9.71
C TRP A 176 8.04 6.68 9.47
N TYR A 177 8.95 6.31 10.37
CA TYR A 177 10.37 6.66 10.30
C TYR A 177 11.28 5.49 9.91
N ASP A 178 10.71 4.33 9.58
CA ASP A 178 11.51 3.15 9.20
C ASP A 178 12.03 3.30 7.78
N SER A 179 13.35 3.45 7.61
CA SER A 179 13.96 3.68 6.29
C SER A 179 13.83 2.49 5.33
N ARG A 180 13.46 1.30 5.82
CA ARG A 180 13.27 0.09 5.02
C ARG A 180 11.92 0.05 4.30
N VAL A 181 10.98 0.89 4.71
CA VAL A 181 9.62 0.94 4.14
C VAL A 181 9.51 2.13 3.20
N CYS A 182 8.96 1.90 2.01
CA CYS A 182 8.70 2.98 1.07
C CYS A 182 7.64 3.95 1.59
N TRP A 183 7.80 5.24 1.30
CA TRP A 183 6.98 6.28 1.90
C TRP A 183 5.49 6.18 1.56
N TRP A 184 5.14 5.65 0.38
CA TRP A 184 3.75 5.48 -0.02
C TRP A 184 3.02 4.48 0.86
N TYR A 185 3.66 3.34 1.20
CA TYR A 185 3.10 2.38 2.16
C TYR A 185 2.95 2.98 3.58
N LYS A 186 3.94 3.75 4.04
CA LYS A 186 3.86 4.44 5.35
C LYS A 186 2.67 5.39 5.46
N GLN A 187 2.28 5.98 4.35
CA GLN A 187 1.22 6.96 4.26
C GLN A 187 -0.16 6.31 4.08
N ASN A 188 -0.24 5.39 3.12
CA ASN A 188 -1.50 4.94 2.55
C ASN A 188 -2.02 3.64 3.18
N CYS A 189 -1.15 2.82 3.78
CA CYS A 189 -1.58 1.53 4.36
C CYS A 189 -2.54 1.74 5.53
N MET A 190 -3.68 1.07 5.45
CA MET A 190 -4.73 1.06 6.46
C MET A 190 -5.34 -0.34 6.54
N LEU A 191 -5.67 -0.82 7.74
CA LEU A 191 -6.52 -1.99 7.85
C LEU A 191 -7.98 -1.56 7.77
N PHE A 192 -8.77 -2.36 7.07
CA PHE A 192 -10.22 -2.36 7.18
C PHE A 192 -10.63 -3.71 7.75
N VAL A 193 -11.38 -3.68 8.84
CA VAL A 193 -11.79 -4.91 9.54
C VAL A 193 -13.29 -4.97 9.68
N ARG A 194 -13.87 -6.16 9.50
CA ARG A 194 -15.29 -6.38 9.77
C ARG A 194 -15.56 -6.18 11.26
N ASN A 195 -16.72 -5.62 11.63
CA ASN A 195 -17.09 -5.31 13.02
C ASN A 195 -16.77 -6.44 14.04
N LYS A 196 -17.06 -7.69 13.70
CA LYS A 196 -16.80 -8.86 14.57
C LYS A 196 -15.32 -9.09 14.92
N VAL A 197 -14.38 -8.55 14.13
CA VAL A 197 -12.94 -8.69 14.35
C VAL A 197 -12.43 -7.66 15.37
N LEU A 198 -13.13 -6.53 15.54
CA LEU A 198 -12.68 -5.44 16.44
C LEU A 198 -12.46 -5.92 17.88
N GLU A 199 -13.28 -6.85 18.36
CA GLU A 199 -13.16 -7.42 19.72
C GLU A 199 -11.92 -8.32 19.89
N LEU A 200 -11.35 -8.80 18.78
CA LEU A 200 -10.15 -9.65 18.77
C LEU A 200 -8.86 -8.83 18.72
N LEU A 201 -8.94 -7.55 18.33
CA LEU A 201 -7.79 -6.66 18.22
C LEU A 201 -7.24 -6.27 19.61
N PRO A 202 -5.98 -5.81 19.69
CA PRO A 202 -5.41 -5.32 20.94
C PRO A 202 -6.25 -4.20 21.56
N ALA A 203 -6.24 -4.12 22.89
CA ALA A 203 -6.86 -3.00 23.61
C ALA A 203 -6.24 -1.66 23.17
N ASN A 204 -7.05 -0.61 23.13
CA ASN A 204 -6.68 0.74 22.68
C ASN A 204 -6.31 0.86 21.20
N THR A 205 -6.68 -0.13 20.38
CA THR A 205 -6.60 0.00 18.92
C THR A 205 -7.40 1.22 18.47
N LEU A 206 -6.77 2.11 17.70
CA LEU A 206 -7.41 3.33 17.21
C LEU A 206 -8.38 2.99 16.07
N VAL A 207 -9.67 3.08 16.37
CA VAL A 207 -10.77 2.86 15.42
C VAL A 207 -11.20 4.20 14.81
N ASN A 208 -11.47 4.22 13.50
CA ASN A 208 -11.72 5.46 12.75
C ASN A 208 -10.62 6.54 12.95
N PRO A 209 -9.35 6.19 12.67
CA PRO A 209 -8.24 7.13 12.75
C PRO A 209 -8.36 8.24 11.71
N ILE A 210 -7.44 9.22 11.76
CA ILE A 210 -7.19 10.10 10.62
C ILE A 210 -6.87 9.21 9.41
N LEU A 211 -7.67 9.30 8.35
CA LEU A 211 -7.51 8.41 7.20
C LEU A 211 -6.38 8.90 6.31
N SER A 212 -6.52 10.07 5.70
CA SER A 212 -5.48 10.62 4.85
C SER A 212 -4.47 11.46 5.64
N VAL A 213 -3.19 11.12 5.54
CA VAL A 213 -2.05 11.90 6.04
C VAL A 213 -1.07 12.11 4.89
N ILE A 214 -0.29 13.20 4.90
CA ILE A 214 0.71 13.47 3.87
C ILE A 214 2.10 13.25 4.46
N HIS A 215 2.84 12.29 3.92
CA HIS A 215 4.23 12.05 4.28
C HIS A 215 5.11 13.18 3.71
N PRO A 216 6.14 13.66 4.42
CA PRO A 216 7.00 14.73 3.93
C PRO A 216 7.64 14.44 2.56
N GLU A 217 8.04 13.19 2.31
CA GLU A 217 8.54 12.80 0.98
C GLU A 217 7.48 12.92 -0.13
N GLN A 218 6.20 12.64 0.15
CA GLN A 218 5.11 12.83 -0.81
C GLN A 218 4.92 14.30 -1.14
N PHE A 219 4.85 15.15 -0.11
CA PHE A 219 4.77 16.61 -0.29
C PHE A 219 5.92 17.13 -1.17
N LEU A 220 7.16 16.74 -0.87
CA LEU A 220 8.32 17.14 -1.65
C LEU A 220 8.25 16.62 -3.10
N VAL A 221 7.83 15.38 -3.32
CA VAL A 221 7.68 14.82 -4.67
C VAL A 221 6.63 15.60 -5.46
N ALA A 222 5.46 15.87 -4.87
CA ALA A 222 4.40 16.65 -5.52
C ALA A 222 4.88 18.07 -5.86
N GLU A 223 5.49 18.76 -4.90
CA GLU A 223 6.06 20.10 -5.10
C GLU A 223 7.10 20.16 -6.23
N HIS A 224 7.94 19.13 -6.37
CA HIS A 224 8.98 19.08 -7.40
C HIS A 224 8.47 18.67 -8.78
N ARG A 225 7.23 18.15 -8.89
CA ARG A 225 6.58 17.93 -10.20
C ARG A 225 5.96 19.20 -10.74
N GLU A 226 5.56 20.12 -9.86
CA GLU A 226 5.11 21.45 -10.26
C GLU A 226 6.24 22.21 -10.95
N SER A 227 5.92 22.88 -12.06
CA SER A 227 6.89 23.63 -12.87
C SER A 227 7.29 24.99 -12.24
N VAL A 228 7.46 25.01 -10.92
CA VAL A 228 7.81 26.21 -10.14
C VAL A 228 9.28 26.13 -9.75
N HIS A 229 9.98 27.26 -9.76
CA HIS A 229 11.37 27.34 -9.32
C HIS A 229 11.52 26.84 -7.88
N LYS A 230 12.45 25.91 -7.65
CA LYS A 230 12.80 25.40 -6.31
C LYS A 230 14.25 25.72 -5.98
N ASN A 231 14.49 26.10 -4.72
CA ASN A 231 15.82 26.49 -4.24
C ASN A 231 16.79 25.30 -4.12
N TYR A 232 16.28 24.08 -4.04
CA TYR A 232 17.04 22.84 -3.93
C TYR A 232 16.51 21.80 -4.91
N SER A 233 17.27 20.74 -5.16
CA SER A 233 16.79 19.57 -5.92
C SER A 233 15.98 18.63 -5.04
N LEU A 234 15.11 17.79 -5.64
CA LEU A 234 14.32 16.80 -4.91
C LEU A 234 15.21 15.89 -4.04
N GLY A 235 16.34 15.44 -4.59
CA GLY A 235 17.31 14.62 -3.87
C GLY A 235 17.90 15.35 -2.66
N ALA A 236 18.20 16.64 -2.80
CA ALA A 236 18.70 17.44 -1.70
C ALA A 236 17.64 17.63 -0.61
N ASP A 237 16.38 17.84 -0.95
CA ASP A 237 15.28 18.00 0.02
C ASP A 237 14.98 16.71 0.78
N LYS A 238 14.93 15.58 0.06
CA LYS A 238 14.77 14.26 0.67
C LYS A 238 15.94 13.93 1.59
N TRP A 239 17.17 14.23 1.19
CA TRP A 239 18.35 14.07 2.04
C TRP A 239 18.20 14.88 3.31
N TYR A 240 17.85 16.17 3.23
CA TYR A 240 17.68 17.02 4.40
C TYR A 240 16.62 16.47 5.37
N PHE A 241 15.46 16.04 4.87
CA PHE A 241 14.44 15.40 5.69
C PHE A 241 14.96 14.17 6.43
N ARG A 242 15.72 13.30 5.76
CA ARG A 242 16.31 12.10 6.36
C ARG A 242 17.38 12.43 7.41
N GLU A 243 18.22 13.43 7.16
CA GLU A 243 19.22 13.90 8.12
C GLU A 243 18.57 14.46 9.40
N LEU A 244 17.39 15.06 9.31
CA LEU A 244 16.66 15.52 10.50
C LEU A 244 16.27 14.37 11.45
N LEU A 245 16.25 13.13 10.96
CA LEU A 245 15.99 11.94 11.76
C LEU A 245 17.27 11.37 12.40
N SER A 246 18.45 11.82 11.96
CA SER A 246 19.73 11.46 12.55
C SER A 246 19.99 12.23 13.85
N LYS A 247 20.87 11.70 14.71
CA LYS A 247 21.20 12.29 16.01
C LYS A 247 22.24 13.43 15.92
N ASP A 248 22.81 13.69 14.74
CA ASP A 248 23.89 14.66 14.58
C ASP A 248 23.40 16.10 14.35
N GLN A 249 24.25 17.07 14.70
CA GLN A 249 23.92 18.50 14.69
C GLN A 249 23.50 18.98 13.30
N LYS A 250 22.34 19.65 13.26
CA LYS A 250 21.58 19.98 12.05
C LYS A 250 21.99 21.32 11.44
N LEU A 251 22.39 21.32 10.17
CA LEU A 251 22.47 22.53 9.34
C LEU A 251 21.05 22.94 8.93
N LYS A 252 20.58 24.12 9.35
CA LYS A 252 19.28 24.66 8.91
C LYS A 252 19.29 24.90 7.40
N ARG A 253 18.22 24.51 6.69
CA ARG A 253 17.97 24.92 5.31
C ARG A 253 16.87 25.96 5.24
N SER A 254 17.09 27.02 4.46
CA SER A 254 16.09 28.05 4.17
C SER A 254 15.35 27.68 2.89
N TYR A 255 14.03 27.50 2.97
CA TYR A 255 13.18 27.13 1.83
C TYR A 255 12.57 28.33 1.09
N GLY A 256 12.72 29.55 1.61
CA GLY A 256 12.23 30.77 0.96
C GLY A 256 12.83 32.04 1.55
N SER A 257 12.81 33.11 0.76
CA SER A 257 13.18 34.47 1.16
C SER A 257 12.01 35.46 1.10
N GLU A 258 10.82 34.99 0.67
CA GLU A 258 9.76 35.85 0.13
C GLU A 258 8.84 36.48 1.21
N HIS A 259 8.91 35.99 2.46
CA HIS A 259 8.14 36.52 3.59
C HIS A 259 8.98 36.71 4.87
N ALA A 260 10.31 36.73 4.75
CA ALA A 260 11.14 37.21 5.85
C ALA A 260 10.93 38.73 5.95
N LEU A 261 10.02 39.16 6.82
CA LEU A 261 9.95 40.56 7.25
C LEU A 261 11.36 40.94 7.71
N LYS A 262 11.97 41.87 6.98
CA LYS A 262 13.22 42.51 7.39
C LYS A 262 13.02 43.32 8.65
#